data_AF-A0A178VW95-F1
#
_entry.id   AF-A0A178VW95-F1
#
_cell.length_a   1.000
_cell.length_b   1.000
_cell.length_c   1.000
_cell.angle_alpha   90.00
_cell.angle_beta   90.00
_cell.angle_gamma   90.00
#
_symmetry.space_group_name_H-M   'P 1'
#
loop_
_entity.id
_entity.type
_entity.pdbx_description
1 polymer ?
#
loop_
_entity_poly.entity_id
_entity_poly.type
_entity_poly.pdbx_seq_one_letter_code
_entity_poly.pdbx_strand_id
1 'polypeptide(L)'
;MGSKAGTFEDIVDAYLAYLQVAVVNPAMDKALLRLQRYATDVRKGSIPYEKLRFGASWRHPPQTEDPTQNSEWAKIQLMDFVQALVNTEFAVNYLGDYSLEIFEDPSAMALVEVGILYTQRDPSFFRPISQGIKRCLVRWLIQERMQMSYWSSTKYWWQRIIRGRYYKHLMLGYRT
;
A
#
# COMPACT_ATOMS: atom_id res chain seq x y z
N MET A 1 -16.90 -43.28 5.09
CA MET A 1 -15.95 -42.26 4.59
C MET A 1 -16.67 -40.93 4.56
N GLY A 2 -16.54 -40.12 5.60
CA GLY A 2 -17.25 -38.84 5.73
C GLY A 2 -16.57 -37.77 4.88
N SER A 3 -17.33 -37.13 4.01
CA SER A 3 -16.92 -35.98 3.22
C SER A 3 -16.51 -34.82 4.13
N LYS A 4 -15.21 -34.52 4.20
CA LYS A 4 -14.69 -33.29 4.83
C LYS A 4 -14.83 -32.08 3.89
N ALA A 5 -16.02 -31.87 3.36
CA ALA A 5 -16.37 -30.60 2.74
C ALA A 5 -17.16 -29.82 3.80
N GLY A 6 -16.51 -28.86 4.46
CA GLY A 6 -17.17 -28.00 5.45
C GLY A 6 -16.48 -27.88 6.80
N THR A 7 -15.14 -27.81 6.85
CA THR A 7 -14.51 -27.27 8.06
C THR A 7 -14.66 -25.75 8.09
N PHE A 8 -14.67 -25.15 9.28
CA PHE A 8 -14.81 -23.70 9.45
C PHE A 8 -13.71 -22.95 8.68
N GLU A 9 -12.52 -23.52 8.65
CA GLU A 9 -11.36 -23.06 7.91
C GLU A 9 -11.64 -22.95 6.41
N ASP A 10 -12.27 -23.97 5.79
CA ASP A 10 -12.62 -23.95 4.37
C ASP A 10 -13.59 -22.80 4.04
N ILE A 11 -14.56 -22.55 4.93
CA ILE A 11 -15.54 -21.46 4.76
C ILE A 11 -14.85 -20.10 4.87
N VAL A 12 -13.97 -19.94 5.86
CA VAL A 12 -13.18 -18.71 6.03
C VAL A 12 -12.27 -18.47 4.82
N ASP A 13 -11.61 -19.50 4.31
CA ASP A 13 -10.74 -19.38 3.15
C ASP A 13 -11.52 -19.06 1.87
N ALA A 14 -12.69 -19.66 1.68
CA ALA A 14 -13.60 -19.31 0.58
C ALA A 14 -14.05 -17.85 0.67
N TYR A 15 -14.39 -17.37 1.86
CA TYR A 15 -14.74 -15.96 2.07
C TYR A 15 -13.56 -15.01 1.81
N LEU A 16 -12.36 -15.33 2.29
CA LEU A 16 -11.16 -14.54 2.02
C LEU A 16 -10.79 -14.52 0.54
N ALA A 17 -10.97 -15.64 -0.17
CA ALA A 17 -10.78 -15.71 -1.61
C ALA A 17 -11.80 -14.83 -2.36
N TYR A 18 -13.07 -14.87 -1.95
CA TYR A 18 -14.10 -13.99 -2.49
C TYR A 18 -13.77 -12.51 -2.27
N LEU A 19 -13.38 -12.12 -1.04
CA LEU A 19 -12.95 -10.76 -0.74
C LEU A 19 -11.75 -10.33 -1.59
N GLN A 20 -10.77 -11.21 -1.79
CA GLN A 20 -9.61 -10.94 -2.61
C GLN A 20 -10.01 -10.58 -4.04
N VAL A 21 -10.85 -11.41 -4.66
CA VAL A 21 -11.23 -11.28 -6.08
C VAL A 21 -12.24 -10.16 -6.30
N ALA A 22 -13.26 -10.05 -5.44
CA ALA A 22 -14.37 -9.13 -5.65
C ALA A 22 -14.10 -7.71 -5.15
N VAL A 23 -13.27 -7.56 -4.11
CA VAL A 23 -13.06 -6.27 -3.43
C VAL A 23 -11.63 -5.80 -3.54
N VAL A 24 -10.67 -6.60 -3.09
CA VAL A 24 -9.28 -6.13 -2.92
C VAL A 24 -8.59 -5.96 -4.26
N ASN A 25 -8.60 -6.94 -5.16
CA ASN A 25 -7.91 -6.82 -6.44
C ASN A 25 -8.42 -5.61 -7.27
N PRO A 26 -9.74 -5.42 -7.49
CA PRO A 26 -10.24 -4.25 -8.21
C PRO A 26 -9.91 -2.91 -7.52
N ALA A 27 -9.90 -2.88 -6.19
CA ALA A 27 -9.52 -1.69 -5.44
C ALA A 27 -8.01 -1.38 -5.57
N MET A 28 -7.15 -2.41 -5.53
CA MET A 28 -5.71 -2.26 -5.76
C MET A 28 -5.43 -1.76 -7.18
N ASP A 29 -6.13 -2.26 -8.19
CA ASP A 29 -6.01 -1.77 -9.58
C ASP A 29 -6.39 -0.29 -9.69
N LYS A 30 -7.49 0.11 -9.04
CA LYS A 30 -7.89 1.52 -8.96
C LYS A 30 -6.84 2.37 -8.22
N ALA A 31 -6.26 1.87 -7.13
CA ALA A 31 -5.21 2.57 -6.41
C ALA A 31 -3.95 2.75 -7.28
N LEU A 32 -3.56 1.73 -8.05
CA LEU A 32 -2.46 1.84 -9.01
C LEU A 32 -2.74 2.89 -10.08
N LEU A 33 -3.96 2.97 -10.61
CA LEU A 33 -4.33 4.01 -11.57
C LEU A 33 -4.25 5.42 -10.95
N ARG A 34 -4.62 5.57 -9.67
CA ARG A 34 -4.46 6.85 -8.94
C ARG A 34 -2.98 7.23 -8.83
N LEU A 35 -2.11 6.29 -8.49
CA LEU A 35 -0.67 6.52 -8.41
C LEU A 35 -0.03 6.86 -9.77
N GLN A 36 -0.46 6.21 -10.83
CA GLN A 36 -0.01 6.54 -12.19
C GLN A 36 -0.42 7.96 -12.60
N ARG A 37 -1.65 8.38 -12.27
CA ARG A 37 -2.11 9.76 -12.48
C ARG A 37 -1.31 10.75 -11.65
N TYR A 38 -1.08 10.42 -10.38
CA TYR A 38 -0.23 11.22 -9.50
C TYR A 38 1.16 11.45 -10.11
N ALA A 39 1.82 10.40 -10.61
CA ALA A 39 3.11 10.54 -11.31
C ALA A 39 3.05 11.49 -12.51
N THR A 40 1.99 11.40 -13.32
CA THR A 40 1.81 12.32 -14.46
C THR A 40 1.56 13.75 -14.02
N ASP A 41 0.84 13.97 -12.93
CA ASP A 41 0.54 15.29 -12.39
C ASP A 41 1.80 15.93 -11.78
N VAL A 42 2.64 15.14 -11.10
CA VAL A 42 3.96 15.60 -10.63
C VAL A 42 4.83 16.00 -11.82
N ARG A 43 4.90 15.18 -12.87
CA ARG A 43 5.69 15.49 -14.08
C ARG A 43 5.23 16.78 -14.76
N LYS A 44 3.92 17.03 -14.80
CA LYS A 44 3.33 18.25 -15.37
C LYS A 44 3.49 19.49 -14.48
N GLY A 45 4.00 19.34 -13.25
CA GLY A 45 4.11 20.44 -12.29
C GLY A 45 2.78 20.85 -11.65
N SER A 46 1.73 20.03 -11.80
CA SER A 46 0.40 20.30 -11.23
C SER A 46 0.34 20.13 -9.71
N ILE A 47 1.33 19.43 -9.13
CA ILE A 47 1.39 19.17 -7.68
C ILE A 47 2.35 20.17 -7.03
N PRO A 48 1.91 20.93 -6.01
CA PRO A 48 2.76 21.86 -5.28
C PRO A 48 3.99 21.17 -4.68
N TYR A 49 5.14 21.83 -4.74
CA TYR A 49 6.40 21.29 -4.22
C TYR A 49 6.32 20.90 -2.74
N GLU A 50 5.53 21.62 -1.94
CA GLU A 50 5.32 21.34 -0.51
C GLU A 50 4.78 19.91 -0.28
N LYS A 51 3.85 19.45 -1.13
CA LYS A 51 3.31 18.08 -1.07
C LYS A 51 4.31 17.02 -1.51
N LEU A 52 5.38 17.40 -2.21
CA LEU A 52 6.47 16.51 -2.63
C LEU A 52 7.59 16.42 -1.59
N ARG A 53 7.55 17.26 -0.55
CA ARG A 53 8.55 17.24 0.53
C ARG A 53 8.37 16.02 1.42
N PHE A 54 7.16 15.52 1.58
CA PHE A 54 6.83 14.39 2.45
C PHE A 54 6.84 13.07 1.67
N GLY A 55 7.59 12.08 2.15
CA GLY A 55 7.76 10.77 1.51
C GLY A 55 8.90 10.69 0.48
N ALA A 56 9.86 9.78 0.71
CA ALA A 56 11.10 9.66 -0.07
C ALA A 56 10.91 9.18 -1.52
N SER A 57 9.78 8.54 -1.84
CA SER A 57 9.62 7.77 -3.08
C SER A 57 8.95 8.54 -4.23
N TRP A 58 8.30 9.67 -3.93
CA TRP A 58 7.49 10.46 -4.87
C TRP A 58 8.24 11.61 -5.55
N ARG A 59 9.46 11.90 -5.09
CA ARG A 59 10.31 12.98 -5.59
C ARG A 59 10.86 12.72 -6.99
N HIS A 60 10.77 11.48 -7.48
CA HIS A 60 11.36 11.06 -8.74
C HIS A 60 10.41 10.13 -9.51
N PRO A 61 9.25 10.61 -9.99
CA PRO A 61 8.44 9.84 -10.91
C PRO A 61 9.20 9.61 -12.23
N PRO A 62 8.80 8.61 -13.03
CA PRO A 62 9.34 8.42 -14.37
C PRO A 62 9.20 9.69 -15.21
N GLN A 63 10.32 10.16 -15.77
CA GLN A 63 10.35 11.36 -16.60
C GLN A 63 9.81 11.10 -18.00
N THR A 64 9.81 9.85 -18.43
CA THR A 64 9.27 9.41 -19.72
C THR A 64 7.75 9.32 -19.68
N GLU A 65 7.11 9.56 -20.82
CA GLU A 65 5.66 9.34 -20.98
C GLU A 65 5.29 7.87 -21.22
N ASP A 66 6.25 6.96 -21.12
CA ASP A 66 6.04 5.53 -21.31
C ASP A 66 5.06 4.97 -20.25
N PRO A 67 3.88 4.48 -20.69
CA PRO A 67 2.86 3.96 -19.77
C PRO A 67 3.34 2.71 -19.01
N THR A 68 4.27 1.93 -19.59
CA THR A 68 4.79 0.73 -18.95
C THR A 68 5.70 1.08 -17.77
N GLN A 69 6.58 2.08 -17.94
CA GLN A 69 7.43 2.58 -16.85
C GLN A 69 6.61 3.23 -15.74
N ASN A 70 5.55 3.97 -16.09
CA ASN A 70 4.67 4.58 -15.09
C ASN A 70 3.92 3.54 -14.28
N SER A 71 3.39 2.50 -14.93
CA SER A 71 2.69 1.41 -14.25
C SER A 71 3.63 0.57 -13.37
N GLU A 72 4.84 0.25 -13.84
CA GLU A 72 5.86 -0.44 -13.05
C GLU A 72 6.24 0.39 -11.81
N TRP A 73 6.51 1.69 -11.99
CA TRP A 73 6.83 2.58 -10.88
C TRP A 73 5.69 2.62 -9.86
N ALA A 74 4.44 2.83 -10.29
CA ALA A 74 3.28 2.90 -9.41
C ALA A 74 3.10 1.59 -8.62
N LYS A 75 3.32 0.44 -9.27
CA LYS A 75 3.31 -0.87 -8.61
C LYS A 75 4.38 -0.96 -7.53
N ILE A 76 5.63 -0.62 -7.84
CA ILE A 76 6.74 -0.64 -6.86
C ILE A 76 6.42 0.28 -5.67
N GLN A 77 5.86 1.47 -5.91
CA GLN A 77 5.47 2.40 -4.84
C GLN A 77 4.42 1.81 -3.90
N LEU A 78 3.36 1.25 -4.46
CA LEU A 78 2.28 0.65 -3.68
C LEU A 78 2.76 -0.58 -2.91
N MET A 79 3.59 -1.41 -3.53
CA MET A 79 4.18 -2.59 -2.88
C MET A 79 5.10 -2.21 -1.72
N ASP A 80 5.90 -1.15 -1.84
CA ASP A 80 6.74 -0.70 -0.74
C ASP A 80 5.90 -0.18 0.43
N PHE A 81 4.84 0.59 0.13
CA PHE A 81 3.90 1.06 1.15
C PHE A 81 3.21 -0.10 1.89
N VAL A 82 2.62 -1.05 1.15
CA VAL A 82 1.95 -2.21 1.74
C VAL A 82 2.94 -3.05 2.54
N GLN A 83 4.17 -3.24 2.06
CA GLN A 83 5.20 -3.94 2.85
C GLN A 83 5.53 -3.21 4.15
N ALA A 84 5.60 -1.87 4.12
CA ALA A 84 5.83 -1.08 5.32
C ALA A 84 4.69 -1.28 6.33
N LEU A 85 3.42 -1.25 5.88
CA LEU A 85 2.26 -1.57 6.71
C LEU A 85 2.30 -3.00 7.27
N VAL A 86 2.69 -3.98 6.47
CA VAL A 86 2.81 -5.37 6.94
C VAL A 86 3.87 -5.48 8.04
N ASN A 87 5.02 -4.81 7.87
CA ASN A 87 6.08 -4.77 8.89
C ASN A 87 5.63 -4.09 10.19
N THR A 88 4.62 -3.23 10.10
CA THR A 88 3.98 -2.56 11.24
C THR A 88 2.87 -3.39 11.88
N GLU A 89 2.60 -4.60 11.37
CA GLU A 89 1.38 -5.35 11.67
C GLU A 89 0.08 -4.54 11.46
N PHE A 90 0.14 -3.51 10.61
CA PHE A 90 -0.90 -2.51 10.41
C PHE A 90 -1.25 -1.74 11.70
N ALA A 91 -0.37 -1.75 12.69
CA ALA A 91 -0.45 -0.94 13.89
C ALA A 91 0.15 0.43 13.59
N VAL A 92 -0.72 1.37 13.22
CA VAL A 92 -0.29 2.74 13.02
C VAL A 92 -1.06 3.62 13.99
N ASN A 93 -0.37 4.10 15.02
CA ASN A 93 -0.91 4.92 16.08
C ASN A 93 0.06 6.07 16.35
N TYR A 94 -0.45 7.28 16.20
CA TYR A 94 0.35 8.48 16.11
C TYR A 94 0.32 9.23 17.44
N LEU A 95 1.46 9.29 18.11
CA LEU A 95 1.67 10.07 19.34
C LEU A 95 2.77 11.15 19.17
N GLY A 96 3.23 11.43 17.93
CA GLY A 96 4.31 12.41 17.68
C GLY A 96 4.03 13.34 16.51
N ASP A 97 4.52 14.58 16.59
CA ASP A 97 4.19 15.69 15.66
C ASP A 97 4.59 15.46 14.20
N TYR A 98 5.54 14.56 13.91
CA TYR A 98 6.02 14.24 12.54
C TYR A 98 5.26 13.10 11.86
N SER A 99 4.22 12.58 12.50
CA SER A 99 3.55 11.36 12.08
C SER A 99 2.40 11.53 11.10
N LEU A 100 2.01 12.78 10.84
CA LEU A 100 0.97 13.10 9.87
C LEU A 100 1.42 12.93 8.41
N GLU A 101 2.73 12.88 8.15
CA GLU A 101 3.30 12.76 6.80
C GLU A 101 2.77 11.55 6.02
N ILE A 102 2.45 10.45 6.71
CA ILE A 102 1.89 9.25 6.10
C ILE A 102 0.45 9.44 5.60
N PHE A 103 -0.32 10.39 6.15
CA PHE A 103 -1.64 10.73 5.60
C PHE A 103 -1.53 11.54 4.31
N GLU A 104 -0.42 12.22 4.10
CA GLU A 104 -0.14 12.92 2.86
C GLU A 104 0.49 12.01 1.81
N ASP A 105 0.86 10.78 2.20
CA ASP A 105 1.45 9.81 1.29
C ASP A 105 0.44 9.40 0.18
N PRO A 106 0.81 9.55 -1.11
CA PRO A 106 -0.05 9.17 -2.23
C PRO A 106 -0.53 7.72 -2.21
N SER A 107 0.25 6.76 -1.69
CA SER A 107 -0.20 5.37 -1.56
C SER A 107 -1.24 5.22 -0.46
N ALA A 108 -1.06 5.93 0.66
CA ALA A 108 -2.04 5.96 1.74
C ALA A 108 -3.35 6.56 1.24
N MET A 109 -3.28 7.73 0.62
CA MET A 109 -4.45 8.42 0.05
C MET A 109 -5.16 7.57 -1.01
N ALA A 110 -4.41 6.98 -1.95
CA ALA A 110 -4.99 6.12 -2.97
C ALA A 110 -5.74 4.93 -2.37
N LEU A 111 -5.18 4.28 -1.33
CA LEU A 111 -5.81 3.14 -0.67
C LEU A 111 -7.01 3.52 0.22
N VAL A 112 -7.05 4.75 0.73
CA VAL A 112 -8.20 5.30 1.46
C VAL A 112 -9.34 5.61 0.48
N GLU A 113 -9.03 6.27 -0.63
CA GLU A 113 -10.02 6.62 -1.67
C GLU A 113 -10.71 5.40 -2.28
N VAL A 114 -10.00 4.28 -2.41
CA VAL A 114 -10.57 3.02 -2.94
C VAL A 114 -11.23 2.16 -1.85
N GLY A 115 -11.27 2.62 -0.59
CA GLY A 115 -11.93 1.93 0.50
C GLY A 115 -11.20 0.66 0.96
N ILE A 116 -9.87 0.65 0.93
CA ILE A 116 -9.06 -0.44 1.51
C ILE A 116 -8.60 -0.07 2.91
N LEU A 117 -8.30 1.21 3.12
CA LEU A 117 -7.84 1.74 4.39
C LEU A 117 -8.84 2.76 4.92
N TYR A 118 -8.98 2.76 6.23
CA TYR A 118 -9.74 3.74 6.98
C TYR A 118 -8.78 4.69 7.70
N THR A 119 -9.11 5.97 7.68
CA THR A 119 -8.42 7.00 8.44
C THR A 119 -9.35 7.63 9.46
N GLN A 120 -8.83 7.83 10.65
CA GLN A 120 -9.45 8.64 11.69
C GLN A 120 -8.50 9.77 12.02
N ARG A 121 -9.04 10.98 12.29
CA ARG A 121 -8.24 12.15 12.67
C ARG A 121 -8.01 12.25 14.17
N ASP A 122 -8.98 11.88 15.00
CA ASP A 122 -8.88 11.99 16.47
C ASP A 122 -9.38 10.71 17.18
N PRO A 123 -8.49 9.88 17.75
CA PRO A 123 -7.04 9.91 17.58
C PRO A 123 -6.66 9.62 16.12
N SER A 124 -5.57 10.22 15.66
CA SER A 124 -5.08 9.97 14.31
C SER A 124 -4.64 8.51 14.19
N PHE A 125 -5.26 7.72 13.34
CA PHE A 125 -4.79 6.36 13.01
C PHE A 125 -5.17 5.92 11.60
N PHE A 126 -4.46 4.90 11.13
CA PHE A 126 -4.60 4.34 9.79
C PHE A 126 -4.70 2.82 9.88
N ARG A 127 -5.79 2.21 9.40
CA ARG A 127 -6.03 0.76 9.53
C ARG A 127 -6.76 0.17 8.32
N PRO A 128 -6.50 -1.11 7.97
CA PRO A 128 -7.40 -1.86 7.08
C PRO A 128 -8.82 -1.88 7.63
N ILE A 129 -9.81 -1.77 6.75
CA ILE A 129 -11.23 -1.71 7.14
C ILE A 129 -11.67 -3.00 7.85
N SER A 130 -11.02 -4.13 7.57
CA SER A 130 -11.29 -5.39 8.26
C SER A 130 -10.04 -6.28 8.35
N GLN A 131 -10.10 -7.24 9.26
CA GLN A 131 -9.06 -8.28 9.38
C GLN A 131 -8.96 -9.15 8.11
N GLY A 132 -10.08 -9.34 7.39
CA GLY A 132 -10.09 -10.00 6.10
C GLY A 132 -9.27 -9.23 5.07
N ILE A 133 -9.48 -7.92 4.96
CA ILE A 133 -8.72 -7.04 4.06
C ILE A 133 -7.23 -7.03 4.43
N LYS A 134 -6.89 -7.03 5.74
CA LYS A 134 -5.49 -7.16 6.20
C LYS A 134 -4.83 -8.40 5.60
N ARG A 135 -5.48 -9.56 5.69
CA ARG A 135 -4.97 -10.83 5.11
C ARG A 135 -4.88 -10.77 3.60
N CYS A 136 -5.87 -10.17 2.94
CA CYS A 136 -5.88 -10.01 1.49
C CYS A 136 -4.76 -9.09 0.97
N LEU A 137 -4.40 -8.04 1.71
CA LEU A 137 -3.27 -7.17 1.36
C LEU A 137 -1.93 -7.92 1.43
N VAL A 138 -1.76 -8.78 2.45
CA VAL A 138 -0.59 -9.65 2.55
C VAL A 138 -0.53 -10.62 1.38
N ARG A 139 -1.66 -11.27 1.04
CA ARG A 139 -1.76 -12.19 -0.11
C ARG A 139 -1.45 -11.47 -1.43
N TRP A 140 -2.02 -10.29 -1.65
CA TRP A 140 -1.73 -9.44 -2.82
C TRP A 140 -0.24 -9.12 -2.92
N LEU A 141 0.39 -8.67 -1.82
CA LEU A 141 1.81 -8.34 -1.81
C LEU A 141 2.71 -9.53 -2.19
N ILE A 142 2.38 -10.72 -1.68
CA ILE A 142 3.11 -11.95 -2.00
C ILE A 142 2.93 -12.31 -3.48
N GLN A 143 1.70 -12.24 -3.99
CA GLN A 143 1.40 -12.51 -5.39
C GLN A 143 2.16 -11.56 -6.32
N GLU A 144 2.16 -10.27 -6.02
CA GLU A 144 2.89 -9.28 -6.80
C GLU A 144 4.40 -9.52 -6.79
N ARG A 145 4.96 -9.95 -5.65
CA ARG A 145 6.38 -10.33 -5.56
C ARG A 145 6.73 -11.53 -6.41
N MET A 146 5.84 -12.52 -6.49
CA MET A 146 6.04 -13.70 -7.32
C MET A 146 5.94 -13.39 -8.82
N GLN A 147 5.13 -12.40 -9.19
CA GLN A 147 4.90 -12.02 -10.60
C GLN A 147 5.92 -10.98 -11.12
N MET A 148 6.80 -10.46 -10.28
CA MET A 148 7.79 -9.47 -10.69
C MET A 148 8.89 -10.08 -11.57
N SER A 149 9.33 -9.31 -12.57
CA SER A 149 10.51 -9.63 -13.36
C SER A 149 11.77 -9.44 -12.51
N TYR A 150 12.89 -10.03 -12.95
CA TYR A 150 14.18 -9.88 -12.27
C TYR A 150 14.59 -8.40 -12.11
N TRP A 151 14.38 -7.59 -13.15
CA TRP A 151 14.69 -6.17 -13.14
C TRP A 151 13.79 -5.37 -12.19
N SER A 152 12.48 -5.63 -12.17
CA SER A 152 11.57 -4.94 -11.27
C SER A 152 11.79 -5.34 -9.81
N SER A 153 12.13 -6.60 -9.55
CA SER A 153 12.54 -7.08 -8.24
C SER A 153 13.79 -6.38 -7.72
N THR A 154 14.79 -6.20 -8.59
CA THR A 154 16.03 -5.47 -8.26
C THR A 154 15.73 -3.99 -7.95
N LYS A 155 14.92 -3.32 -8.77
CA LYS A 155 14.45 -1.94 -8.51
C LYS A 155 13.69 -1.83 -7.19
N TYR A 156 12.79 -2.77 -6.92
CA TYR A 156 12.03 -2.83 -5.69
C TYR A 156 12.94 -2.95 -4.47
N TRP A 157 13.92 -3.86 -4.51
CA TRP A 157 14.88 -4.05 -3.43
C TRP A 157 15.76 -2.81 -3.20
N TRP A 158 16.26 -2.18 -4.27
CA TRP A 158 17.00 -0.92 -4.19
C TRP A 158 16.16 0.21 -3.61
N GLN A 159 14.92 0.35 -4.06
CA GLN A 159 14.00 1.33 -3.50
C GLN A 159 13.84 1.09 -2.00
N ARG A 160 13.69 -0.16 -1.57
CA ARG A 160 13.56 -0.49 -0.14
C ARG A 160 14.78 -0.15 0.71
N ILE A 161 15.98 -0.30 0.19
CA ILE A 161 17.20 -0.07 0.97
C ILE A 161 17.53 1.42 1.07
N ILE A 162 17.47 2.13 -0.06
CA ILE A 162 17.89 3.54 -0.11
C ILE A 162 16.73 4.47 0.27
N ARG A 163 15.50 4.11 -0.13
CA ARG A 163 14.33 4.99 -0.11
C ARG A 163 13.11 4.33 0.54
N GLY A 164 13.32 3.22 1.25
CA GLY A 164 12.24 2.40 1.77
C GLY A 164 11.53 3.14 2.87
N ARG A 165 10.20 3.07 2.84
CA ARG A 165 9.38 3.66 3.90
C ARG A 165 9.62 2.91 5.20
N TYR A 166 10.19 3.61 6.17
CA TYR A 166 10.42 3.07 7.50
C TYR A 166 9.54 3.78 8.52
N TYR A 167 8.24 3.46 8.52
CA TYR A 167 7.28 4.02 9.46
C TYR A 167 7.45 3.50 10.90
N LYS A 168 8.51 2.76 11.22
CA LYS A 168 8.75 2.23 12.57
C LYS A 168 8.89 3.32 13.63
N HIS A 169 9.38 4.50 13.24
CA HIS A 169 9.44 5.67 14.12
C HIS A 169 8.07 6.34 14.34
N LEU A 170 7.05 5.99 13.52
CA LEU A 170 5.66 6.46 13.64
C LEU A 170 4.76 5.46 14.38
N MET A 171 5.34 4.37 14.90
CA MET A 171 4.65 3.31 15.60
C MET A 171 5.03 3.27 17.08
N LEU A 172 4.55 4.25 17.85
CA LEU A 172 4.50 4.08 19.29
C LEU A 172 3.25 3.26 19.59
N GLY A 173 3.41 1.94 19.69
CA GLY A 173 2.37 1.10 20.27
C GLY A 173 2.10 1.58 21.70
N TYR A 174 0.83 1.68 22.10
CA TYR A 174 0.49 1.80 23.51
C TYR A 174 1.16 0.62 24.23
N ARG A 175 2.26 0.89 24.94
CA ARG A 175 2.70 0.00 26.01
C ARG A 175 1.65 0.15 27.10
N THR A 176 0.68 -0.76 27.09
CA THR A 176 -0.05 -1.12 28.31
C THR A 176 0.94 -1.61 29.36
#